data_AF-A0A7Y5LVG5-F1
#
_entry.id   AF-A0A7Y5LVG5-F1
#
_cell.length_a   1.000
_cell.length_b   1.000
_cell.length_c   1.000
_cell.angle_alpha   90.00
_cell.angle_beta   90.00
_cell.angle_gamma   90.00
#
_symmetry.space_group_name_H-M   'P 1'
#
loop_
_entity.id
_entity.type
_entity.pdbx_description
1 polymer ?
#
loop_
_entity_poly.entity_id
_entity_poly.type
_entity_poly.pdbx_seq_one_letter_code
_entity_poly.pdbx_strand_id
1 'polypeptide(L)'
;MTRALPLLLLLASLASADGRGAAPPPPELTEARKKVYEEIQKLKASMAQQGYRAEIEDCDSILRKVLEPEKGLNEKGGGTPYPGDDRLKALIQEWSEFGDRVAAIYTDAAAKLDGDAKAEAELMSGWFASFAHAGRGVLHLNRRRKFCKLTPVMPDWSGTLGGYLHGVYLKRNQGHPSTAGLGAHNEDPKLPGYTLEGAAAAKGILGGGSAEYVMDSWLGSEYHREPVFSRGCTRVLFGGLPGGWWSCRNGGGGSGNALADVITFPGDGDTDISPVFGGEGPNPLDRYGMQSSGTLIVIEFLKGKPKKGVARLLDPDGKEVEILELGKAPMSFVAREPLQKNARYVVEVVGTDRRFSFSFTTSGGFGIGMGGRGADPNEGKAPVGGGTPSDENSGR
;
A
#
# COMPACT_ATOMS: atom_id res chain seq x y z
N MET A 1 -1.14 11.26 36.89
CA MET A 1 0.21 10.91 36.38
C MET A 1 0.33 9.39 36.35
N THR A 2 -0.23 8.76 35.32
CA THR A 2 -0.15 7.32 35.07
C THR A 2 1.18 7.04 34.38
N ARG A 3 1.99 6.15 34.96
CA ARG A 3 3.29 5.76 34.43
C ARG A 3 3.12 5.07 33.08
N ALA A 4 3.48 5.75 32.00
CA ALA A 4 3.78 5.11 30.73
C ALA A 4 5.09 4.32 30.93
N LEU A 5 4.99 2.99 31.07
CA LEU A 5 6.16 2.11 31.04
C LEU A 5 6.78 2.23 29.63
N PRO A 6 8.11 2.37 29.51
CA PRO A 6 8.78 2.33 28.22
C PRO A 6 8.79 0.87 27.76
N LEU A 7 7.80 0.48 26.97
CA LEU A 7 7.76 -0.78 26.22
C LEU A 7 8.70 -0.65 24.99
N LEU A 8 9.96 -0.34 25.26
CA LEU A 8 11.05 -0.31 24.29
C LEU A 8 11.53 -1.75 24.05
N LEU A 9 11.66 -2.15 22.78
CA LEU A 9 12.29 -3.40 22.30
C LEU A 9 11.48 -4.73 22.34
N LEU A 10 10.17 -4.77 22.09
CA LEU A 10 9.43 -6.05 22.19
C LEU A 10 9.81 -7.17 21.20
N LEU A 11 10.60 -6.89 20.15
CA LEU A 11 11.14 -7.92 19.25
C LEU A 11 12.68 -7.93 19.17
N ALA A 12 13.34 -6.93 19.75
CA ALA A 12 14.80 -6.83 19.77
C ALA A 12 15.41 -7.19 21.14
N SER A 13 14.63 -7.24 22.23
CA SER A 13 15.14 -7.56 23.58
C SER A 13 15.17 -9.05 23.92
N LEU A 14 14.64 -9.95 23.07
CA LEU A 14 14.78 -11.40 23.29
C LEU A 14 16.22 -11.89 23.04
N ALA A 15 17.07 -11.10 22.38
CA ALA A 15 18.50 -11.30 22.38
C ALA A 15 19.11 -10.50 23.54
N SER A 16 19.10 -11.04 24.77
CA SER A 16 19.84 -10.42 25.86
C SER A 16 21.33 -10.32 25.48
N ALA A 17 21.90 -9.13 25.58
CA ALA A 17 23.33 -8.89 25.35
C ALA A 17 24.23 -9.67 26.33
N ASP A 18 23.64 -10.32 27.33
CA ASP A 18 24.31 -11.02 28.42
C ASP A 18 24.60 -12.49 28.10
N GLY A 19 24.28 -12.97 26.88
CA GLY A 19 24.49 -14.35 26.46
C GLY A 19 23.61 -15.37 27.21
N ARG A 20 22.72 -14.90 28.09
CA ARG A 20 21.67 -15.74 28.68
C ARG A 20 20.56 -15.85 27.63
N GLY A 21 20.39 -17.05 27.08
CA GLY A 21 19.32 -17.31 26.13
C GLY A 21 17.97 -16.84 26.68
N ALA A 22 17.08 -16.36 25.80
CA ALA A 22 15.74 -15.95 26.17
C ALA A 22 15.07 -17.04 27.03
N ALA A 23 14.33 -16.62 28.05
CA ALA A 23 13.46 -17.54 28.76
C ALA A 23 12.52 -18.23 27.75
N PRO A 24 12.21 -19.53 27.93
CA PRO A 24 11.28 -20.20 27.04
C PRO A 24 9.92 -19.50 27.08
N PRO A 25 9.19 -19.45 25.95
CA PRO A 25 7.88 -18.83 25.90
C PRO A 25 6.89 -19.53 26.86
N PRO A 26 5.87 -18.83 27.38
CA PRO A 26 4.83 -19.45 28.20
C PRO A 26 4.15 -20.64 27.49
N PRO A 27 3.61 -21.62 28.23
CA PRO A 27 2.95 -22.79 27.65
C PRO A 27 1.83 -22.45 26.67
N GLU A 28 1.03 -21.42 26.96
CA GLU A 28 -0.09 -20.98 26.13
C GLU A 28 0.38 -20.48 24.76
N LEU A 29 1.48 -19.71 24.72
CA LEU A 29 2.07 -19.22 23.49
C LEU A 29 2.74 -20.36 22.70
N THR A 30 3.38 -21.29 23.41
CA THR A 30 3.97 -22.51 22.81
C THR A 30 2.89 -23.36 22.12
N GLU A 31 1.77 -23.58 22.81
CA GLU A 31 0.64 -24.33 22.28
C GLU A 31 -0.02 -23.62 21.09
N ALA A 32 -0.13 -22.29 21.14
CA ALA A 32 -0.60 -21.50 20.01
C ALA A 32 0.30 -21.70 18.77
N ARG A 33 1.62 -21.56 18.92
CA ARG A 33 2.59 -21.76 17.83
C ARG A 33 2.51 -23.17 17.24
N LYS A 34 2.26 -24.20 18.07
CA LYS A 34 2.04 -25.58 17.60
C LYS A 34 0.78 -25.69 16.73
N LYS A 35 -0.34 -25.13 17.16
CA LYS A 35 -1.58 -25.13 16.34
C LYS A 35 -1.41 -24.36 15.04
N VAL A 36 -0.69 -23.24 15.07
CA VAL A 36 -0.36 -22.47 13.85
C VAL A 36 0.55 -23.25 12.91
N TYR A 37 1.53 -23.99 13.44
CA TYR A 37 2.35 -24.91 12.64
C TYR A 37 1.45 -25.91 11.90
N GLU A 38 0.48 -26.53 12.58
CA GLU A 38 -0.45 -27.49 11.96
C GLU A 38 -1.29 -26.85 10.85
N GLU A 39 -1.81 -25.63 11.06
CA GLU A 39 -2.55 -24.89 10.03
C GLU A 39 -1.68 -24.53 8.82
N ILE A 40 -0.42 -24.12 9.04
CA ILE A 40 0.52 -23.82 7.94
C ILE A 40 0.84 -25.09 7.14
N GLN A 41 1.02 -26.24 7.79
CA GLN A 41 1.25 -27.50 7.07
C GLN A 41 0.04 -27.90 6.21
N LYS A 42 -1.20 -27.70 6.70
CA LYS A 42 -2.42 -27.94 5.91
C LYS A 42 -2.47 -27.02 4.68
N LEU A 43 -2.22 -25.72 4.86
CA LEU A 43 -2.18 -24.76 3.76
C LEU A 43 -1.10 -25.14 2.74
N LYS A 44 0.12 -25.42 3.20
CA LYS A 44 1.25 -25.82 2.35
C LYS A 44 0.93 -27.08 1.53
N ALA A 45 0.28 -28.07 2.12
CA ALA A 45 -0.16 -29.27 1.40
C ALA A 45 -1.18 -28.95 0.30
N SER A 46 -2.14 -28.07 0.58
CA SER A 46 -3.10 -27.59 -0.42
C SER A 46 -2.42 -26.81 -1.56
N MET A 47 -1.50 -25.89 -1.24
CA MET A 47 -0.71 -25.15 -2.24
C MET A 47 0.09 -26.10 -3.14
N ALA A 48 0.68 -27.16 -2.57
CA ALA A 48 1.39 -28.19 -3.32
C ALA A 48 0.47 -28.98 -4.27
N GLN A 49 -0.73 -29.37 -3.82
CA GLN A 49 -1.72 -30.04 -4.65
C GLN A 49 -2.16 -29.18 -5.84
N GLN A 50 -2.21 -27.86 -5.66
CA GLN A 50 -2.63 -26.89 -6.68
C GLN A 50 -1.46 -26.40 -7.58
N GLY A 51 -0.22 -26.75 -7.24
CA GLY A 51 0.98 -26.38 -7.99
C GLY A 51 1.50 -24.96 -7.73
N TYR A 52 1.14 -24.36 -6.60
CA TYR A 52 1.50 -22.99 -6.21
C TYR A 52 2.85 -22.95 -5.47
N ARG A 53 3.96 -22.94 -6.24
CA ARG A 53 5.31 -23.05 -5.68
C ARG A 53 5.72 -21.85 -4.82
N ALA A 54 5.45 -20.61 -5.25
CA ALA A 54 5.82 -19.44 -4.45
C ALA A 54 5.05 -19.38 -3.13
N GLU A 55 3.80 -19.83 -3.15
CA GLU A 55 2.93 -19.84 -1.97
C GLU A 55 3.39 -20.89 -0.94
N ILE A 56 4.05 -21.97 -1.39
CA ILE A 56 4.75 -22.90 -0.50
C ILE A 56 5.95 -22.21 0.17
N GLU A 57 6.71 -21.40 -0.57
CA GLU A 57 7.84 -20.64 -0.03
C GLU A 57 7.37 -19.55 0.96
N ASP A 58 6.22 -18.93 0.71
CA ASP A 58 5.56 -18.04 1.66
C ASP A 58 5.16 -18.80 2.94
N CYS A 59 4.59 -20.00 2.82
CA CYS A 59 4.28 -20.85 3.98
C CYS A 59 5.53 -21.14 4.81
N ASP A 60 6.65 -21.48 4.18
CA ASP A 60 7.91 -21.75 4.86
C ASP A 60 8.51 -20.51 5.54
N SER A 61 8.39 -19.36 4.89
CA SER A 61 8.86 -18.08 5.43
C SER A 61 8.03 -17.65 6.65
N ILE A 62 6.69 -17.76 6.56
CA ILE A 62 5.77 -17.49 7.66
C ILE A 62 6.03 -18.46 8.82
N LEU A 63 6.18 -19.76 8.53
CA LEU A 63 6.46 -20.77 9.55
C LEU A 63 7.74 -20.47 10.31
N ARG A 64 8.80 -20.11 9.58
CA ARG A 64 10.07 -19.71 10.19
C ARG A 64 9.87 -18.54 11.13
N LYS A 65 9.10 -17.51 10.73
CA LYS A 65 8.84 -16.34 11.60
C LYS A 65 8.00 -16.70 12.83
N VAL A 66 7.04 -17.61 12.71
CA VAL A 66 6.21 -18.09 13.83
C VAL A 66 7.05 -18.85 14.86
N LEU A 67 7.99 -19.69 14.39
CA LEU A 67 8.80 -20.54 15.25
C LEU A 67 10.05 -19.82 15.79
N GLU A 68 10.61 -18.90 15.01
CA GLU A 68 11.87 -18.19 15.23
C GLU A 68 11.67 -16.67 15.03
N PRO A 69 10.86 -16.00 15.87
CA PRO A 69 10.46 -14.61 15.66
C PRO A 69 11.63 -13.63 15.66
N GLU A 70 12.76 -13.98 16.29
CA GLU A 70 14.00 -13.23 16.29
C GLU A 70 14.73 -13.25 14.93
N LYS A 71 14.42 -14.23 14.07
CA LYS A 71 14.96 -14.30 12.72
C LYS A 71 14.07 -13.48 11.78
N GLY A 72 14.72 -12.69 10.94
CA GLY A 72 14.04 -11.92 9.91
C GLY A 72 13.34 -12.82 8.87
N LEU A 73 12.30 -12.29 8.23
CA LEU A 73 11.65 -12.93 7.09
C LEU A 73 12.56 -12.94 5.86
N ASN A 74 12.44 -14.00 5.06
CA ASN A 74 13.08 -14.08 3.76
C ASN A 74 12.07 -13.71 2.67
N GLU A 75 12.07 -12.46 2.22
CA GLU A 75 11.13 -11.92 1.21
C GLU A 75 11.44 -12.38 -0.24
N LYS A 76 12.23 -13.45 -0.40
CA LYS A 76 12.77 -13.92 -1.68
C LYS A 76 11.85 -14.92 -2.40
N GLY A 77 10.54 -14.86 -2.17
CA GLY A 77 9.60 -15.74 -2.84
C GLY A 77 9.79 -15.71 -4.37
N GLY A 78 9.76 -16.89 -4.98
CA GLY A 78 9.72 -17.04 -6.43
C GLY A 78 8.47 -16.40 -7.02
N GLY A 79 8.49 -16.09 -8.32
CA GLY A 79 7.27 -15.67 -9.00
C GLY A 79 6.39 -16.88 -9.34
N THR A 80 5.21 -17.01 -8.74
CA THR A 80 4.18 -17.93 -9.25
C THR A 80 3.59 -17.32 -10.52
N PRO A 81 3.57 -18.05 -11.66
CA PRO A 81 2.86 -17.59 -12.85
C PRO A 81 1.39 -17.33 -12.55
N TYR A 82 0.83 -16.28 -13.15
CA TYR A 82 -0.57 -15.94 -12.96
C TYR A 82 -1.50 -17.12 -13.29
N PRO A 83 -2.34 -17.60 -12.34
CA PRO A 83 -3.12 -18.82 -12.55
C PRO A 83 -4.47 -18.60 -13.25
N GLY A 84 -4.82 -17.35 -13.60
CA GLY A 84 -6.14 -16.96 -14.09
C GLY A 84 -7.04 -16.35 -12.99
N ASP A 85 -8.04 -15.56 -13.39
CA ASP A 85 -8.85 -14.74 -12.47
C ASP A 85 -9.53 -15.59 -11.38
N ASP A 86 -10.16 -16.71 -11.75
CA ASP A 86 -10.91 -17.54 -10.81
C ASP A 86 -10.00 -18.30 -9.85
N ARG A 87 -8.88 -18.83 -10.36
CA ARG A 87 -7.87 -19.49 -9.53
C ARG A 87 -7.18 -18.51 -8.58
N LEU A 88 -6.89 -17.28 -9.01
CA LEU A 88 -6.35 -16.25 -8.12
C LEU A 88 -7.34 -15.89 -7.01
N LYS A 89 -8.62 -15.73 -7.33
CA LYS A 89 -9.66 -15.46 -6.32
C LYS A 89 -9.76 -16.60 -5.31
N ALA A 90 -9.79 -17.85 -5.78
CA ALA A 90 -9.82 -19.02 -4.91
C ALA A 90 -8.57 -19.08 -4.01
N LEU A 91 -7.39 -18.81 -4.57
CA LEU A 91 -6.15 -18.73 -3.81
C LEU A 91 -6.21 -17.65 -2.72
N ILE A 92 -6.64 -16.44 -3.07
CA ILE A 92 -6.77 -15.33 -2.10
C ILE A 92 -7.80 -15.65 -1.01
N GLN A 93 -8.91 -16.30 -1.37
CA GLN A 93 -9.91 -16.76 -0.40
C GLN A 93 -9.31 -17.77 0.58
N GLU A 94 -8.56 -18.76 0.09
CA GLU A 94 -7.92 -19.78 0.92
C GLU A 94 -6.91 -19.17 1.91
N TRP A 95 -6.08 -18.22 1.45
CA TRP A 95 -5.18 -17.45 2.33
C TRP A 95 -5.93 -16.59 3.36
N SER A 96 -7.06 -16.02 2.97
CA SER A 96 -7.90 -15.22 3.89
C SER A 96 -8.47 -16.09 5.00
N GLU A 97 -9.05 -17.24 4.66
CA GLU A 97 -9.61 -18.19 5.63
C GLU A 97 -8.53 -18.78 6.55
N PHE A 98 -7.34 -19.05 6.01
CA PHE A 98 -6.18 -19.42 6.82
C PHE A 98 -5.81 -18.31 7.81
N GLY A 99 -5.74 -17.06 7.35
CA GLY A 99 -5.47 -15.89 8.20
C GLY A 99 -6.46 -15.77 9.35
N ASP A 100 -7.76 -15.92 9.08
CA ASP A 100 -8.80 -15.87 10.11
C ASP A 100 -8.66 -16.97 11.18
N ARG A 101 -8.37 -18.22 10.76
CA ARG A 101 -8.15 -19.34 11.70
C ARG A 101 -6.93 -19.11 12.58
N VAL A 102 -5.83 -18.64 12.00
CA VAL A 102 -4.60 -18.36 12.76
C VAL A 102 -4.76 -17.16 13.69
N ALA A 103 -5.44 -16.10 13.24
CA ALA A 103 -5.74 -14.95 14.08
C ALA A 103 -6.57 -15.34 15.31
N ALA A 104 -7.54 -16.24 15.16
CA ALA A 104 -8.32 -16.77 16.26
C ALA A 104 -7.45 -17.54 17.28
N ILE A 105 -6.55 -18.41 16.82
CA ILE A 105 -5.60 -19.15 17.68
C ILE A 105 -4.79 -18.19 18.55
N TYR A 106 -4.23 -17.13 17.96
CA TYR A 106 -3.45 -16.14 18.71
C TYR A 106 -4.30 -15.26 19.63
N THR A 107 -5.53 -14.94 19.24
CA THR A 107 -6.48 -14.18 20.08
C THR A 107 -6.81 -14.96 21.36
N ASP A 108 -7.08 -16.26 21.22
CA ASP A 108 -7.35 -17.14 22.36
C ASP A 108 -6.15 -17.27 23.30
N ALA A 109 -4.93 -17.25 22.75
CA ALA A 109 -3.70 -17.26 23.53
C ALA A 109 -3.49 -15.92 24.26
N ALA A 110 -3.65 -14.79 23.56
CA ALA A 110 -3.50 -13.45 24.11
C ALA A 110 -4.43 -13.19 25.31
N ALA A 111 -5.62 -13.81 25.33
CA ALA A 111 -6.56 -13.72 26.45
C ALA A 111 -6.05 -14.35 27.76
N LYS A 112 -5.05 -15.24 27.68
CA LYS A 112 -4.47 -15.99 28.81
C LYS A 112 -3.05 -15.57 29.17
N LEU A 113 -2.45 -14.72 28.34
CA LEU A 113 -1.08 -14.25 28.51
C LEU A 113 -1.07 -12.86 29.15
N ASP A 114 0.10 -12.46 29.65
CA ASP A 114 0.40 -11.10 30.08
C ASP A 114 1.73 -10.61 29.45
N GLY A 115 2.08 -9.36 29.76
CA GLY A 115 3.34 -8.74 29.35
C GLY A 115 3.68 -8.89 27.86
N ASP A 116 4.92 -9.26 27.59
CA ASP A 116 5.47 -9.36 26.23
C ASP A 116 4.83 -10.51 25.43
N ALA A 117 4.52 -11.62 26.08
CA ALA A 117 3.90 -12.77 25.42
C ALA A 117 2.49 -12.44 24.90
N LYS A 118 1.70 -11.67 25.68
CA LYS A 118 0.40 -11.16 25.23
C LYS A 118 0.56 -10.23 24.04
N ALA A 119 1.48 -9.27 24.13
CA ALA A 119 1.70 -8.30 23.07
C ALA A 119 2.20 -8.96 21.77
N GLU A 120 3.02 -10.02 21.86
CA GLU A 120 3.39 -10.85 20.70
C GLU A 120 2.14 -11.52 20.10
N ALA A 121 1.32 -12.19 20.92
CA ALA A 121 0.12 -12.88 20.45
C ALA A 121 -0.89 -11.91 19.79
N GLU A 122 -1.11 -10.72 20.37
CA GLU A 122 -1.95 -9.67 19.77
C GLU A 122 -1.39 -9.17 18.43
N LEU A 123 -0.07 -8.99 18.35
CA LEU A 123 0.60 -8.57 17.12
C LEU A 123 0.43 -9.59 16.00
N MET A 124 0.67 -10.88 16.31
CA MET A 124 0.50 -11.98 15.35
C MET A 124 -0.96 -12.13 14.95
N SER A 125 -1.89 -12.06 15.90
CA SER A 125 -3.34 -12.09 15.61
C SER A 125 -3.72 -11.01 14.59
N GLY A 126 -3.34 -9.76 14.83
CA GLY A 126 -3.68 -8.67 13.92
C GLY A 126 -2.97 -8.77 12.56
N TRP A 127 -1.75 -9.34 12.50
CA TRP A 127 -1.08 -9.60 11.23
C TRP A 127 -1.87 -10.58 10.37
N PHE A 128 -2.23 -11.75 10.91
CA PHE A 128 -2.98 -12.76 10.16
C PHE A 128 -4.39 -12.28 9.80
N ALA A 129 -5.05 -11.52 10.69
CA ALA A 129 -6.35 -10.89 10.39
C ALA A 129 -6.27 -9.87 9.24
N SER A 130 -5.09 -9.35 8.91
CA SER A 130 -4.91 -8.43 7.78
C SER A 130 -4.93 -9.12 6.41
N PHE A 131 -4.82 -10.44 6.33
CA PHE A 131 -4.68 -11.18 5.06
C PHE A 131 -5.89 -10.98 4.15
N ALA A 132 -7.11 -11.05 4.70
CA ALA A 132 -8.32 -10.81 3.92
C ALA A 132 -8.36 -9.39 3.32
N HIS A 133 -7.85 -8.39 4.04
CA HIS A 133 -7.78 -7.02 3.56
C HIS A 133 -6.70 -6.85 2.47
N ALA A 134 -5.51 -7.42 2.67
CA ALA A 134 -4.45 -7.43 1.68
C ALA A 134 -4.92 -8.10 0.37
N GLY A 135 -5.56 -9.27 0.48
CA GLY A 135 -6.15 -10.00 -0.64
C GLY A 135 -7.16 -9.17 -1.44
N ARG A 136 -8.08 -8.47 -0.77
CA ARG A 136 -9.04 -7.58 -1.46
C ARG A 136 -8.36 -6.42 -2.18
N GLY A 137 -7.33 -5.81 -1.59
CA GLY A 137 -6.54 -4.77 -2.25
C GLY A 137 -5.85 -5.28 -3.52
N VAL A 138 -5.27 -6.49 -3.49
CA VAL A 138 -4.65 -7.10 -4.68
C VAL A 138 -5.68 -7.46 -5.76
N LEU A 139 -6.85 -7.99 -5.39
CA LEU A 139 -7.95 -8.22 -6.33
C LEU A 139 -8.41 -6.91 -6.98
N HIS A 140 -8.51 -5.84 -6.20
CA HIS A 140 -8.88 -4.51 -6.69
C HIS A 140 -7.84 -3.94 -7.66
N LEU A 141 -6.56 -4.03 -7.31
CA LEU A 141 -5.44 -3.68 -8.19
C LEU A 141 -5.53 -4.47 -9.52
N ASN A 142 -5.77 -5.77 -9.46
CA ASN A 142 -5.86 -6.62 -10.65
C ASN A 142 -7.09 -6.32 -11.52
N ARG A 143 -8.22 -5.91 -10.94
CA ARG A 143 -9.36 -5.38 -11.71
C ARG A 143 -8.91 -4.19 -12.56
N ARG A 144 -8.20 -3.22 -11.98
CA ARG A 144 -7.69 -2.04 -12.70
C ARG A 144 -6.66 -2.41 -13.76
N ARG A 145 -5.71 -3.29 -13.42
CA ARG A 145 -4.70 -3.79 -14.36
C ARG A 145 -5.33 -4.45 -15.60
N LYS A 146 -6.44 -5.18 -15.44
CA LYS A 146 -7.18 -5.80 -16.55
C LYS A 146 -7.73 -4.79 -17.55
N PHE A 147 -8.35 -3.69 -17.09
CA PHE A 147 -8.81 -2.61 -17.97
C PHE A 147 -7.65 -1.96 -18.72
N CYS A 148 -6.50 -1.84 -18.05
CA CYS A 148 -5.27 -1.24 -18.58
C CYS A 148 -4.41 -2.20 -19.41
N LYS A 149 -4.91 -3.42 -19.69
CA LYS A 149 -4.20 -4.46 -20.46
C LYS A 149 -2.84 -4.84 -19.88
N LEU A 150 -2.74 -4.83 -18.55
CA LEU A 150 -1.56 -5.28 -17.81
C LEU A 150 -1.76 -6.70 -17.30
N THR A 151 -0.67 -7.47 -17.24
CA THR A 151 -0.66 -8.78 -16.59
C THR A 151 -1.02 -8.62 -15.11
N PRO A 152 -1.89 -9.44 -14.53
CA PRO A 152 -2.19 -9.39 -13.10
C PRO A 152 -0.95 -9.65 -12.23
N VAL A 153 -0.96 -9.13 -11.01
CA VAL A 153 0.09 -9.36 -10.00
C VAL A 153 -0.35 -10.41 -8.98
N MET A 154 0.62 -11.17 -8.47
CA MET A 154 0.42 -12.06 -7.33
C MET A 154 0.70 -11.33 -6.02
N PRO A 155 -0.04 -11.62 -4.93
CA PRO A 155 0.38 -11.21 -3.60
C PRO A 155 1.65 -11.98 -3.18
N ASP A 156 2.50 -11.34 -2.38
CA ASP A 156 3.53 -11.98 -1.57
C ASP A 156 3.04 -11.96 -0.12
N TRP A 157 2.66 -13.13 0.40
CA TRP A 157 2.00 -13.23 1.70
C TRP A 157 2.98 -13.08 2.85
N SER A 158 4.22 -13.56 2.70
CA SER A 158 5.25 -13.37 3.73
C SER A 158 5.60 -11.87 3.87
N GLY A 159 5.65 -11.15 2.76
CA GLY A 159 5.88 -9.71 2.69
C GLY A 159 4.80 -8.83 3.34
N THR A 160 3.61 -9.38 3.63
CA THR A 160 2.53 -8.64 4.31
C THR A 160 2.92 -8.22 5.73
N LEU A 161 3.80 -8.97 6.40
CA LEU A 161 4.21 -8.69 7.78
C LEU A 161 4.85 -7.32 7.90
N GLY A 162 5.80 -7.00 7.02
CA GLY A 162 6.49 -5.72 7.06
C GLY A 162 5.51 -4.55 6.94
N GLY A 163 4.55 -4.64 6.00
CA GLY A 163 3.51 -3.61 5.85
C GLY A 163 2.61 -3.49 7.09
N TYR A 164 2.21 -4.62 7.69
CA TYR A 164 1.44 -4.61 8.93
C TYR A 164 2.21 -3.98 10.11
N LEU A 165 3.46 -4.40 10.33
CA LEU A 165 4.32 -3.86 11.39
C LEU A 165 4.56 -2.37 11.21
N HIS A 166 4.80 -1.93 9.98
CA HIS A 166 4.94 -0.52 9.65
C HIS A 166 3.64 0.27 9.97
N GLY A 167 2.48 -0.29 9.64
CA GLY A 167 1.20 0.32 9.98
C GLY A 167 0.97 0.43 11.49
N VAL A 168 1.39 -0.57 12.26
CA VAL A 168 1.39 -0.52 13.74
C VAL A 168 2.34 0.55 14.26
N TYR A 169 3.56 0.64 13.70
CA TYR A 169 4.54 1.68 14.04
C TYR A 169 3.97 3.09 13.82
N LEU A 170 3.41 3.38 12.64
CA LEU A 170 2.84 4.69 12.33
C LEU A 170 1.66 5.02 13.25
N LYS A 171 0.80 4.05 13.57
CA LYS A 171 -0.32 4.26 14.50
C LYS A 171 0.16 4.61 15.91
N ARG A 172 1.19 3.90 16.41
CA ARG A 172 1.74 4.13 17.76
C ARG A 172 2.44 5.47 17.89
N ASN A 173 3.06 5.94 16.81
CA ASN A 173 3.84 7.17 16.78
C ASN A 173 3.09 8.33 16.09
N GLN A 174 1.77 8.24 16.00
CA GLN A 174 0.95 9.27 15.37
C GLN A 174 1.19 10.64 16.04
N GLY A 175 1.47 11.65 15.22
CA GLY A 175 1.78 13.01 15.68
C GLY A 175 3.24 13.23 16.09
N HIS A 176 4.09 12.19 16.06
CA HIS A 176 5.51 12.37 16.28
C HIS A 176 6.17 13.05 15.06
N PRO A 177 7.02 14.08 15.24
CA PRO A 177 7.63 14.82 14.12
C PRO A 177 8.39 13.94 13.11
N SER A 178 9.05 12.87 13.58
CA SER A 178 9.78 11.96 12.68
C SER A 178 8.89 11.14 11.74
N THR A 179 7.58 11.06 12.01
CA THR A 179 6.61 10.35 11.17
C THR A 179 5.80 11.26 10.25
N ALA A 180 6.02 12.58 10.31
CA ALA A 180 5.29 13.55 9.50
C ALA A 180 5.80 13.57 8.04
N GLY A 181 4.87 13.67 7.09
CA GLY A 181 5.19 13.76 5.65
C GLY A 181 6.10 12.62 5.18
N LEU A 182 7.22 12.96 4.54
CA LEU A 182 8.23 11.99 4.08
C LEU A 182 8.93 11.24 5.23
N GLY A 183 8.82 11.72 6.47
CA GLY A 183 9.29 11.01 7.66
C GLY A 183 8.64 9.65 7.86
N ALA A 184 7.40 9.47 7.37
CA ALA A 184 6.70 8.18 7.42
C ALA A 184 7.47 7.04 6.73
N HIS A 185 8.35 7.33 5.77
CA HIS A 185 9.19 6.34 5.09
C HIS A 185 10.48 5.95 5.84
N ASN A 186 10.70 6.53 7.03
CA ASN A 186 11.93 6.36 7.81
C ASN A 186 11.57 6.07 9.27
N GLU A 187 11.31 4.81 9.60
CA GLU A 187 11.12 4.43 10.99
C GLU A 187 12.37 4.77 11.82
N ASP A 188 12.15 5.37 12.99
CA ASP A 188 13.18 5.69 13.96
C ASP A 188 13.37 4.48 14.89
N PRO A 189 14.57 3.86 14.93
CA PRO A 189 14.87 2.73 15.82
C PRO A 189 14.64 2.99 17.30
N LYS A 190 14.53 4.26 17.71
CA LYS A 190 14.29 4.67 19.10
C LYS A 190 12.82 4.73 19.48
N LEU A 191 11.91 4.68 18.51
CA LEU A 191 10.48 4.80 18.74
C LEU A 191 9.79 3.44 18.97
N PRO A 192 8.74 3.38 19.79
CA PRO A 192 8.00 2.14 20.03
C PRO A 192 7.46 1.51 18.74
N GLY A 193 7.60 0.20 18.62
CA GLY A 193 7.09 -0.57 17.47
C GLY A 193 8.03 -0.64 16.27
N TYR A 194 9.22 -0.04 16.32
CA TYR A 194 10.23 -0.21 15.28
C TYR A 194 10.57 -1.69 15.07
N THR A 195 10.66 -2.10 13.82
CA THR A 195 11.14 -3.44 13.42
C THR A 195 11.95 -3.33 12.14
N LEU A 196 12.84 -4.30 11.87
CA LEU A 196 13.59 -4.31 10.61
C LEU A 196 12.65 -4.54 9.41
N GLU A 197 11.66 -5.41 9.57
CA GLU A 197 10.64 -5.71 8.56
C GLU A 197 9.74 -4.49 8.29
N GLY A 198 9.30 -3.78 9.35
CA GLY A 198 8.55 -2.52 9.24
C GLY A 198 9.35 -1.44 8.52
N ALA A 199 10.60 -1.22 8.93
CA ALA A 199 11.50 -0.27 8.30
C ALA A 199 11.79 -0.59 6.83
N ALA A 200 11.87 -1.88 6.47
CA ALA A 200 12.00 -2.31 5.08
C ALA A 200 10.72 -2.00 4.27
N ALA A 201 9.54 -2.25 4.86
CA ALA A 201 8.26 -1.91 4.23
C ALA A 201 8.01 -0.39 4.15
N ALA A 202 8.57 0.41 5.05
CA ALA A 202 8.50 1.87 4.99
C ALA A 202 9.11 2.46 3.71
N LYS A 203 9.95 1.70 3.00
CA LYS A 203 10.53 2.08 1.70
C LYS A 203 9.57 1.90 0.52
N GLY A 204 8.40 1.31 0.75
CA GLY A 204 7.32 1.22 -0.23
C GLY A 204 6.53 2.51 -0.35
N ILE A 205 5.48 2.47 -1.18
CA ILE A 205 4.44 3.49 -1.24
C ILE A 205 3.52 3.33 -0.02
N LEU A 206 3.10 4.45 0.56
CA LEU A 206 2.34 4.47 1.83
C LEU A 206 0.97 5.11 1.62
N GLY A 207 -0.03 4.66 2.38
CA GLY A 207 -1.37 5.24 2.31
C GLY A 207 -2.24 4.82 3.50
N GLY A 208 -3.25 5.64 3.82
CA GLY A 208 -4.18 5.39 4.92
C GLY A 208 -5.60 5.06 4.42
N GLY A 209 -6.32 4.18 5.12
CA GLY A 209 -7.72 3.86 4.84
C GLY A 209 -7.99 2.35 4.68
N SER A 210 -9.02 2.01 3.89
CA SER A 210 -9.21 0.61 3.47
C SER A 210 -8.18 0.23 2.40
N ALA A 211 -7.92 -1.07 2.24
CA ALA A 211 -6.97 -1.58 1.26
C ALA A 211 -7.34 -1.15 -0.17
N GLU A 212 -8.62 -1.23 -0.52
CA GLU A 212 -9.17 -0.87 -1.83
C GLU A 212 -9.08 0.63 -2.08
N TYR A 213 -9.40 1.45 -1.07
CA TYR A 213 -9.29 2.90 -1.13
C TYR A 213 -7.84 3.34 -1.37
N VAL A 214 -6.91 2.76 -0.60
CA VAL A 214 -5.47 3.02 -0.76
C VAL A 214 -4.99 2.67 -2.16
N MET A 215 -5.45 1.55 -2.72
CA MET A 215 -5.12 1.17 -4.09
C MET A 215 -5.63 2.19 -5.10
N ASP A 216 -6.90 2.60 -5.03
CA ASP A 216 -7.41 3.64 -5.95
C ASP A 216 -6.65 4.97 -5.78
N SER A 217 -6.30 5.35 -4.54
CA SER A 217 -5.52 6.55 -4.25
C SER A 217 -4.12 6.49 -4.88
N TRP A 218 -3.43 5.35 -4.76
CA TRP A 218 -2.10 5.19 -5.37
C TRP A 218 -2.18 5.17 -6.89
N LEU A 219 -3.15 4.46 -7.46
CA LEU A 219 -3.31 4.37 -8.92
C LEU A 219 -3.69 5.71 -9.56
N GLY A 220 -4.44 6.53 -8.81
CA GLY A 220 -4.78 7.90 -9.16
C GLY A 220 -3.68 8.93 -8.87
N SER A 221 -2.47 8.51 -8.49
CA SER A 221 -1.33 9.41 -8.23
C SER A 221 -0.19 9.18 -9.22
N GLU A 222 0.67 10.17 -9.46
CA GLU A 222 1.71 10.10 -10.49
C GLU A 222 2.87 9.19 -10.04
N TYR A 223 3.36 9.39 -8.81
CA TYR A 223 4.52 8.72 -8.26
C TYR A 223 4.16 7.39 -7.56
N HIS A 224 3.08 7.31 -6.77
CA HIS A 224 2.77 6.05 -6.06
C HIS A 224 2.25 4.95 -6.99
N ARG A 225 1.82 5.29 -8.20
CA ARG A 225 1.32 4.32 -9.17
C ARG A 225 2.42 3.40 -9.69
N GLU A 226 3.62 3.94 -9.95
CA GLU A 226 4.69 3.23 -10.67
C GLU A 226 5.06 1.88 -10.03
N PRO A 227 5.25 1.78 -8.70
CA PRO A 227 5.75 0.54 -8.09
C PRO A 227 4.77 -0.63 -8.18
N VAL A 228 3.47 -0.38 -8.34
CA VAL A 228 2.41 -1.41 -8.33
C VAL A 228 1.71 -1.56 -9.69
N PHE A 229 1.86 -0.57 -10.57
CA PHE A 229 1.18 -0.52 -11.85
C PHE A 229 2.11 -0.50 -13.05
N SER A 230 3.42 -0.60 -12.84
CA SER A 230 4.35 -0.83 -13.95
C SER A 230 4.07 -2.17 -14.64
N ARG A 231 4.34 -2.21 -15.95
CA ARG A 231 4.20 -3.42 -16.78
C ARG A 231 5.03 -4.60 -16.28
N GLY A 232 6.21 -4.30 -15.70
CA GLY A 232 7.13 -5.30 -15.17
C GLY A 232 6.75 -5.85 -13.80
N CYS A 233 5.83 -5.19 -13.09
CA CYS A 233 5.35 -5.69 -11.80
C CYS A 233 4.50 -6.95 -12.01
N THR A 234 4.96 -8.06 -11.46
CA THR A 234 4.26 -9.36 -11.43
C THR A 234 3.88 -9.79 -10.02
N ARG A 235 4.40 -9.09 -9.01
CA ARG A 235 4.24 -9.44 -7.60
C ARG A 235 4.29 -8.19 -6.72
N VAL A 236 3.47 -8.15 -5.68
CA VAL A 236 3.42 -7.03 -4.73
C VAL A 236 3.53 -7.51 -3.30
N LEU A 237 4.37 -6.84 -2.51
CA LEU A 237 4.39 -6.99 -1.05
C LEU A 237 3.45 -5.93 -0.49
N PHE A 238 2.17 -6.28 -0.38
CA PHE A 238 1.11 -5.38 0.09
C PHE A 238 0.63 -5.81 1.46
N GLY A 239 0.85 -4.97 2.47
CA GLY A 239 0.44 -5.26 3.85
C GLY A 239 0.12 -3.97 4.60
N GLY A 240 -0.63 -4.08 5.69
CA GLY A 240 -1.04 -2.91 6.44
C GLY A 240 -1.92 -3.25 7.62
N LEU A 241 -2.12 -2.24 8.47
CA LEU A 241 -3.02 -2.31 9.60
C LEU A 241 -4.45 -2.01 9.12
N PRO A 242 -5.44 -2.92 9.25
CA PRO A 242 -6.82 -2.64 8.85
C PRO A 242 -7.37 -1.36 9.49
N GLY A 243 -7.92 -0.46 8.66
CA GLY A 243 -8.40 0.86 9.07
C GLY A 243 -7.29 1.87 9.44
N GLY A 244 -6.03 1.53 9.15
CA GLY A 244 -4.85 2.36 9.41
C GLY A 244 -4.00 2.54 8.16
N TRP A 245 -2.70 2.35 8.32
CA TRP A 245 -1.70 2.56 7.27
C TRP A 245 -1.36 1.26 6.54
N TRP A 246 -1.15 1.41 5.23
CA TRP A 246 -0.75 0.37 4.30
C TRP A 246 0.58 0.73 3.64
N SER A 247 1.36 -0.29 3.36
CA SER A 247 2.55 -0.21 2.52
C SER A 247 2.45 -1.18 1.35
N CYS A 248 2.95 -0.75 0.19
CA CYS A 248 3.13 -1.63 -0.95
C CYS A 248 4.47 -1.40 -1.62
N ARG A 249 5.06 -2.46 -2.17
CA ARG A 249 6.24 -2.38 -3.03
C ARG A 249 6.23 -3.50 -4.06
N ASN A 250 6.94 -3.27 -5.16
CA ASN A 250 7.18 -4.30 -6.15
C ASN A 250 8.03 -5.42 -5.53
N GLY A 251 7.52 -6.64 -5.53
CA GLY A 251 8.27 -7.81 -5.06
C GLY A 251 9.29 -8.36 -6.03
N GLY A 252 9.38 -7.79 -7.24
CA GLY A 252 10.20 -8.33 -8.31
C GLY A 252 9.72 -9.73 -8.73
N GLY A 253 10.61 -10.47 -9.38
CA GLY A 253 10.37 -11.89 -9.72
C GLY A 253 9.93 -12.18 -11.15
N GLY A 254 9.95 -11.22 -12.07
CA GLY A 254 9.72 -11.50 -13.49
C GLY A 254 9.77 -10.27 -14.39
N SER A 255 9.91 -10.50 -15.71
CA SER A 255 9.59 -9.48 -16.72
C SER A 255 8.10 -9.57 -17.01
N GLY A 256 7.29 -8.88 -16.20
CA GLY A 256 5.90 -8.64 -16.58
C GLY A 256 5.86 -8.02 -17.98
N ASN A 257 5.01 -8.57 -18.84
CA ASN A 257 4.80 -8.04 -20.19
C ASN A 257 3.46 -7.31 -20.24
N ALA A 258 3.44 -6.22 -20.98
CA ALA A 258 2.18 -5.61 -21.38
C ALA A 258 1.43 -6.56 -22.32
N LEU A 259 0.11 -6.60 -22.20
CA LEU A 259 -0.75 -7.41 -23.07
C LEU A 259 -1.23 -6.62 -24.29
N ALA A 260 -0.82 -5.36 -24.41
CA ALA A 260 -1.19 -4.45 -25.50
C ALA A 260 -0.02 -3.55 -25.90
N ASP A 261 -0.10 -3.00 -27.11
CA ASP A 261 0.87 -2.02 -27.62
C ASP A 261 0.70 -0.63 -26.97
N VAL A 262 -0.42 -0.38 -26.28
CA VAL A 262 -0.72 0.85 -25.53
C VAL A 262 -1.29 0.48 -24.17
N ILE A 263 -0.71 1.03 -23.12
CA ILE A 263 -1.23 0.95 -21.74
C ILE A 263 -1.81 2.31 -21.41
N THR A 264 -3.03 2.33 -20.87
CA THR A 264 -3.67 3.55 -20.39
C THR A 264 -4.03 3.42 -18.93
N PHE A 265 -4.15 4.54 -18.24
CA PHE A 265 -4.98 4.65 -17.05
C PHE A 265 -5.75 5.96 -17.09
N PRO A 266 -7.05 5.94 -16.78
CA PRO A 266 -7.90 4.76 -16.67
C PRO A 266 -7.83 3.85 -17.92
N GLY A 267 -8.24 2.59 -17.79
CA GLY A 267 -8.33 1.69 -18.95
C GLY A 267 -9.57 2.00 -19.80
N ASP A 268 -9.61 1.52 -21.04
CA ASP A 268 -10.82 1.69 -21.87
C ASP A 268 -12.03 0.96 -21.27
N GLY A 269 -13.13 1.68 -21.10
CA GLY A 269 -14.35 1.21 -20.46
C GLY A 269 -14.25 1.09 -18.94
N ASP A 270 -13.16 1.55 -18.30
CA ASP A 270 -13.03 1.50 -16.84
C ASP A 270 -14.08 2.41 -16.17
N THR A 271 -14.59 1.99 -15.02
CA THR A 271 -15.66 2.67 -14.27
C THR A 271 -15.19 2.98 -12.86
N ASP A 272 -15.95 3.78 -12.10
CA ASP A 272 -15.61 4.10 -10.71
C ASP A 272 -14.24 4.78 -10.58
N ILE A 273 -13.89 5.63 -11.55
CA ILE A 273 -12.64 6.39 -11.52
C ILE A 273 -12.83 7.63 -10.65
N SER A 274 -11.88 7.91 -9.76
CA SER A 274 -11.95 9.14 -8.96
C SER A 274 -12.00 10.36 -9.88
N PRO A 275 -12.98 11.26 -9.70
CA PRO A 275 -13.05 12.51 -10.47
C PRO A 275 -11.97 13.53 -10.06
N VAL A 276 -11.18 13.24 -9.03
CA VAL A 276 -10.20 14.14 -8.42
C VAL A 276 -8.84 13.47 -8.29
N PHE A 277 -7.79 14.22 -8.60
CA PHE A 277 -6.40 13.95 -8.27
C PHE A 277 -5.97 14.82 -7.08
N GLY A 278 -5.22 14.25 -6.14
CA GLY A 278 -4.59 14.98 -5.04
C GLY A 278 -3.96 14.05 -4.01
N GLY A 279 -3.38 14.62 -2.96
CA GLY A 279 -2.86 13.87 -1.81
C GLY A 279 -1.50 13.20 -2.03
N GLU A 280 -0.71 13.69 -2.99
CA GLU A 280 0.62 13.17 -3.30
C GLU A 280 1.73 14.10 -2.80
N GLY A 281 2.79 13.52 -2.22
CA GLY A 281 3.96 14.25 -1.74
C GLY A 281 5.25 13.67 -2.32
N PRO A 282 6.04 14.41 -3.12
CA PRO A 282 5.81 15.79 -3.56
C PRO A 282 4.58 15.91 -4.48
N ASN A 283 3.89 17.05 -4.47
CA ASN A 283 2.70 17.26 -5.28
C ASN A 283 3.09 17.74 -6.70
N PRO A 284 2.84 16.97 -7.77
CA PRO A 284 3.20 17.39 -9.13
C PRO A 284 2.45 18.64 -9.61
N LEU A 285 1.36 19.03 -8.92
CA LEU A 285 0.58 20.23 -9.22
C LEU A 285 1.13 21.53 -8.62
N ASP A 286 2.14 21.46 -7.74
CA ASP A 286 2.71 22.65 -7.12
C ASP A 286 3.25 23.65 -8.17
N ARG A 287 3.75 23.14 -9.31
CA ARG A 287 4.19 23.96 -10.45
C ARG A 287 3.08 24.76 -11.14
N TYR A 288 1.82 24.42 -10.86
CA TYR A 288 0.62 25.14 -11.31
C TYR A 288 -0.03 25.94 -10.19
N GLY A 289 0.52 25.90 -8.96
CA GLY A 289 -0.08 26.54 -7.78
C GLY A 289 -1.37 25.86 -7.31
N MET A 290 -1.52 24.55 -7.55
CA MET A 290 -2.73 23.80 -7.24
C MET A 290 -2.46 22.65 -6.26
N GLN A 291 -3.42 22.40 -5.35
CA GLN A 291 -3.36 21.29 -4.39
C GLN A 291 -4.14 20.06 -4.84
N SER A 292 -5.09 20.24 -5.77
CA SER A 292 -5.92 19.19 -6.34
C SER A 292 -6.35 19.56 -7.76
N SER A 293 -6.69 18.55 -8.56
CA SER A 293 -7.16 18.69 -9.95
C SER A 293 -8.17 17.58 -10.27
N GLY A 294 -8.59 17.44 -11.52
CA GLY A 294 -9.35 16.28 -11.97
C GLY A 294 -8.52 15.01 -12.12
N THR A 295 -9.14 13.94 -12.63
CA THR A 295 -8.54 12.59 -12.77
C THR A 295 -7.18 12.57 -13.46
N LEU A 296 -6.22 11.80 -12.90
CA LEU A 296 -4.97 11.47 -13.56
C LEU A 296 -5.19 10.54 -14.75
N ILE A 297 -4.66 10.92 -15.89
CA ILE A 297 -4.64 10.15 -17.12
C ILE A 297 -3.20 9.87 -17.51
N VAL A 298 -2.88 8.62 -17.76
CA VAL A 298 -1.55 8.15 -18.18
C VAL A 298 -1.69 7.32 -19.45
N ILE A 299 -0.84 7.56 -20.44
CA ILE A 299 -0.79 6.84 -21.71
C ILE A 299 0.65 6.47 -22.03
N GLU A 300 0.93 5.17 -22.06
CA GLU A 300 2.21 4.60 -22.43
C GLU A 300 2.08 3.85 -23.76
N PHE A 301 2.66 4.41 -24.82
CA PHE A 301 2.75 3.75 -26.13
C PHE A 301 4.01 2.89 -26.17
N LEU A 302 3.85 1.57 -26.15
CA LEU A 302 4.93 0.61 -26.36
C LEU A 302 5.26 0.44 -27.83
N LYS A 303 4.23 0.52 -28.68
CA LYS A 303 4.35 0.61 -30.13
C LYS A 303 3.35 1.60 -30.69
N GLY A 304 3.62 2.12 -31.88
CA GLY A 304 2.65 2.91 -32.63
C GLY A 304 2.29 4.25 -32.00
N LYS A 305 3.20 4.90 -31.25
CA LYS A 305 3.02 6.27 -30.75
C LYS A 305 2.69 7.22 -31.91
N PRO A 306 1.59 7.99 -31.86
CA PRO A 306 1.27 8.97 -32.90
C PRO A 306 2.37 10.04 -33.04
N LYS A 307 2.75 10.39 -34.27
CA LYS A 307 3.70 11.47 -34.55
C LYS A 307 3.08 12.81 -34.18
N LYS A 308 3.80 13.61 -33.40
CA LYS A 308 3.31 14.90 -32.87
C LYS A 308 1.94 14.76 -32.17
N GLY A 309 1.73 13.62 -31.50
CA GLY A 309 0.46 13.33 -30.81
C GLY A 309 0.15 14.37 -29.74
N VAL A 310 -1.06 14.93 -29.79
CA VAL A 310 -1.60 15.85 -28.80
C VAL A 310 -2.74 15.16 -28.07
N ALA A 311 -2.72 15.19 -26.74
CA ALA A 311 -3.78 14.65 -25.91
C ALA A 311 -4.98 15.61 -25.84
N ARG A 312 -6.19 15.04 -25.77
CA ARG A 312 -7.44 15.75 -25.48
C ARG A 312 -8.28 14.92 -24.53
N LEU A 313 -9.04 15.62 -23.70
CA LEU A 313 -10.07 15.03 -22.86
C LEU A 313 -11.41 15.65 -23.25
N LEU A 314 -12.38 14.83 -23.59
CA LEU A 314 -13.73 15.26 -23.97
C LEU A 314 -14.71 14.87 -22.86
N ASP A 315 -15.57 15.82 -22.49
CA ASP A 315 -16.66 15.63 -21.54
C ASP A 315 -17.84 14.83 -22.14
N PRO A 316 -18.91 14.54 -21.37
CA PRO A 316 -20.07 13.82 -21.87
C PRO A 316 -20.79 14.48 -23.05
N ASP A 317 -20.68 15.80 -23.19
CA ASP A 317 -21.27 16.58 -24.28
C ASP A 317 -20.32 16.67 -25.50
N GLY A 318 -19.14 16.06 -25.42
CA GLY A 318 -18.10 16.10 -26.45
C GLY A 318 -17.28 17.39 -26.46
N LYS A 319 -17.39 18.23 -25.43
CA LYS A 319 -16.60 19.47 -25.30
C LYS A 319 -15.23 19.16 -24.71
N GLU A 320 -14.23 19.88 -25.17
CA GLU A 320 -12.86 19.72 -24.68
C GLU A 320 -12.73 20.27 -23.24
N VAL A 321 -12.14 19.46 -22.37
CA VAL A 321 -11.79 19.79 -20.99
C VAL A 321 -10.37 20.32 -20.97
N GLU A 322 -10.13 21.43 -20.27
CA GLU A 322 -8.77 21.94 -20.08
C GLU A 322 -7.93 20.93 -19.29
N ILE A 323 -6.73 20.61 -19.79
CA ILE A 323 -5.81 19.68 -19.16
C ILE A 323 -4.50 20.36 -18.73
N LEU A 324 -3.91 19.84 -17.66
CA LEU A 324 -2.56 20.17 -17.21
C LEU A 324 -1.67 18.97 -17.48
N GLU A 325 -0.68 19.13 -18.37
CA GLU A 325 0.32 18.09 -18.62
C GLU A 325 1.13 17.85 -17.34
N LEU A 326 1.42 16.61 -16.99
CA LEU A 326 2.31 16.24 -15.88
C LEU A 326 3.65 15.71 -16.40
N GLY A 327 3.63 14.88 -17.44
CA GLY A 327 4.79 14.23 -18.05
C GLY A 327 4.61 13.88 -19.54
N LYS A 328 5.72 13.65 -20.25
CA LYS A 328 5.75 13.41 -21.72
C LYS A 328 6.02 11.96 -22.14
N ALA A 329 6.65 11.17 -21.27
CA ALA A 329 6.95 9.76 -21.50
C ALA A 329 6.97 8.99 -20.14
N PRO A 330 5.87 8.33 -19.73
CA PRO A 330 4.58 8.26 -20.42
C PRO A 330 3.91 9.63 -20.55
N MET A 331 2.97 9.77 -21.47
CA MET A 331 2.14 10.97 -21.54
C MET A 331 1.21 10.94 -20.34
N SER A 332 1.40 11.85 -19.39
CA SER A 332 0.56 11.99 -18.20
C SER A 332 -0.01 13.39 -18.12
N PHE A 333 -1.29 13.50 -17.77
CA PHE A 333 -1.99 14.77 -17.59
C PHE A 333 -3.20 14.60 -16.67
N VAL A 334 -3.71 15.71 -16.14
CA VAL A 334 -4.95 15.77 -15.36
C VAL A 334 -5.90 16.78 -16.01
N ALA A 335 -7.21 16.65 -15.80
CA ALA A 335 -8.11 17.78 -16.05
C ALA A 335 -7.81 18.90 -15.05
N ARG A 336 -7.82 20.17 -15.46
CA ARG A 336 -7.57 21.31 -14.55
C ARG A 336 -8.56 21.31 -13.38
N GLU A 337 -9.83 21.09 -13.65
CA GLU A 337 -10.88 21.05 -12.63
C GLU A 337 -11.33 19.61 -12.33
N PRO A 338 -11.87 19.35 -11.13
CA PRO A 338 -12.56 18.09 -10.82
C PRO A 338 -13.57 17.69 -11.90
N LEU A 339 -13.55 16.42 -12.29
CA LEU A 339 -14.50 15.89 -13.27
C LEU A 339 -15.90 15.74 -12.67
N GLN A 340 -16.92 15.77 -13.52
CA GLN A 340 -18.29 15.46 -13.13
C GLN A 340 -18.36 14.01 -12.65
N LYS A 341 -19.18 13.74 -11.64
CA LYS A 341 -19.40 12.39 -11.10
C LYS A 341 -20.36 11.60 -11.99
N ASN A 342 -20.22 10.28 -12.02
CA ASN A 342 -21.04 9.38 -12.85
C ASN A 342 -21.07 9.76 -14.35
N ALA A 343 -19.99 10.37 -14.83
CA ALA A 343 -19.91 10.91 -16.18
C ALA A 343 -18.87 10.14 -17.00
N ARG A 344 -19.20 9.92 -18.27
CA ARG A 344 -18.32 9.25 -19.22
C ARG A 344 -17.47 10.29 -19.94
N TYR A 345 -16.16 10.08 -19.92
CA TYR A 345 -15.18 10.92 -20.60
C TYR A 345 -14.49 10.12 -21.71
N VAL A 346 -14.05 10.82 -22.75
CA VAL A 346 -13.27 10.25 -23.86
C VAL A 346 -11.90 10.91 -23.90
N VAL A 347 -10.86 10.09 -23.89
CA VAL A 347 -9.48 10.54 -24.08
C VAL A 347 -9.09 10.28 -25.52
N GLU A 348 -8.45 11.25 -26.15
CA GLU A 348 -7.93 11.13 -27.51
C GLU A 348 -6.46 11.55 -27.58
N VAL A 349 -5.69 10.84 -28.41
CA VAL A 349 -4.37 11.28 -28.84
C VAL A 349 -4.39 11.41 -30.35
N VAL A 350 -4.32 12.65 -30.84
CA VAL A 350 -4.40 12.97 -32.27
C VAL A 350 -2.99 13.31 -32.75
N GLY A 351 -2.41 12.44 -33.58
CA GLY A 351 -1.15 12.70 -34.28
C GLY A 351 -1.38 13.02 -35.75
N THR A 352 -0.30 13.35 -36.45
CA THR A 352 -0.35 13.64 -37.91
C THR A 352 -0.57 12.39 -38.76
N ASP A 353 -0.27 11.20 -38.21
CA ASP A 353 -0.31 9.93 -38.94
C ASP A 353 -1.42 8.98 -38.46
N ARG A 354 -1.93 9.16 -37.23
CA ARG A 354 -2.93 8.28 -36.62
C ARG A 354 -3.64 8.94 -35.44
N ARG A 355 -4.76 8.34 -35.04
CA ARG A 355 -5.53 8.68 -33.83
C ARG A 355 -5.63 7.47 -32.91
N PHE A 356 -5.56 7.71 -31.61
CA PHE A 356 -5.88 6.73 -30.57
C PHE A 356 -6.96 7.33 -29.66
N SER A 357 -7.92 6.52 -29.21
CA SER A 357 -8.96 6.97 -28.29
C SER A 357 -9.39 5.85 -27.35
N PHE A 358 -9.76 6.22 -26.13
CA PHE A 358 -10.40 5.34 -25.16
C PHE A 358 -11.34 6.15 -24.26
N SER A 359 -12.05 5.47 -23.38
CA SER A 359 -13.08 6.08 -22.55
C SER A 359 -13.07 5.54 -21.12
N PHE A 360 -13.57 6.32 -20.17
CA PHE A 360 -13.78 5.87 -18.80
C PHE A 360 -14.96 6.59 -18.16
N THR A 361 -15.44 6.07 -17.02
CA THR A 361 -16.56 6.64 -16.27
C THR A 361 -16.12 6.97 -14.85
N THR A 362 -16.38 8.20 -14.41
CA THR A 362 -16.05 8.63 -13.05
C THR A 362 -17.02 8.04 -12.02
N SER A 363 -16.54 7.87 -10.79
CA SER A 363 -17.35 7.36 -9.68
C SER A 363 -18.42 8.35 -9.23
N GLY A 364 -19.55 7.83 -8.75
CA GLY A 364 -20.63 8.62 -8.13
C GLY A 364 -20.44 8.97 -6.65
N GLY A 365 -19.54 8.25 -5.98
CA GLY A 365 -19.31 8.37 -4.54
C GLY A 365 -18.77 9.74 -4.11
N PHE A 366 -18.69 9.96 -2.80
CA PHE A 366 -17.73 10.92 -2.28
C PHE A 366 -16.39 10.61 -2.95
N GLY A 367 -15.76 11.61 -3.58
CA GLY A 367 -14.50 11.39 -4.28
C GLY A 367 -13.46 10.87 -3.30
N ILE A 368 -12.20 10.90 -3.72
CA ILE A 368 -11.06 10.93 -2.78
C ILE A 368 -11.14 12.26 -1.99
N GLY A 369 -12.25 12.53 -1.32
CA GLY A 369 -12.51 13.71 -0.56
C GLY A 369 -11.82 13.46 0.75
N MET A 370 -10.50 13.62 0.76
CA MET A 370 -9.64 13.75 1.94
C MET A 370 -10.28 13.02 3.12
N GLY A 371 -10.53 11.72 2.95
CA GLY A 371 -11.23 10.91 3.95
C GLY A 371 -10.39 11.06 5.19
N GLY A 372 -10.94 11.78 6.17
CA GLY A 372 -10.16 12.63 7.06
C GLY A 372 -8.78 12.08 7.35
N ARG A 373 -7.74 12.86 6.99
CA ARG A 373 -6.81 13.19 8.07
C ARG A 373 -7.76 13.64 9.18
N GLY A 374 -7.98 12.83 10.20
CA GLY A 374 -8.55 13.35 11.44
C GLY A 374 -7.74 14.60 11.67
N ALA A 375 -8.38 15.77 11.54
CA ALA A 375 -7.69 17.04 11.38
C ALA A 375 -6.53 17.02 12.35
N ASP A 376 -5.30 17.20 11.87
CA ASP A 376 -4.21 17.42 12.80
C ASP A 376 -4.67 18.60 13.68
N PRO A 377 -4.93 18.39 14.99
CA PRO A 377 -5.40 19.48 15.82
C PRO A 377 -4.35 20.60 15.92
N ASN A 378 -3.15 20.41 15.36
CA ASN A 378 -2.06 21.37 15.32
C ASN A 378 -1.77 22.01 13.95
N GLU A 379 -2.45 21.67 12.84
CA GLU A 379 -2.24 22.38 11.56
C GLU A 379 -2.89 23.79 11.50
N GLY A 380 -3.37 24.31 12.65
CA GLY A 380 -4.10 25.58 12.74
C GLY A 380 -3.48 26.69 13.61
N LYS A 381 -2.19 26.64 13.96
CA LYS A 381 -1.53 27.76 14.66
C LYS A 381 -0.24 28.18 13.97
N ALA A 382 -0.36 29.20 13.11
CA ALA A 382 0.76 30.09 12.84
C ALA A 382 1.33 30.60 14.19
N PRO A 383 2.65 30.70 14.36
CA PRO A 383 3.20 31.36 15.54
C PRO A 383 2.82 32.83 15.47
N VAL A 384 1.89 33.25 16.34
CA VAL A 384 1.72 34.65 16.72
C VAL A 384 2.91 34.99 17.61
N GLY A 385 4.05 35.25 16.98
CA GLY A 385 5.23 35.83 17.60
C GLY A 385 5.24 37.32 17.34
N GLY A 386 4.53 38.08 18.19
CA GLY A 386 4.68 39.53 18.27
C GLY A 386 6.06 39.86 18.81
N GLY A 387 6.93 40.37 17.93
CA GLY A 387 8.14 41.10 18.31
C GLY A 387 7.87 42.59 18.13
N THR A 388 7.58 43.30 19.21
CA THR A 388 7.71 44.76 19.28
C THR A 388 9.18 45.15 19.12
N PRO A 389 9.53 46.16 18.29
CA PRO A 389 10.86 46.74 18.29
C PRO A 389 11.03 47.54 19.59
N SER A 390 12.02 47.19 20.41
CA SER A 390 12.53 48.08 21.43
C SER A 390 13.45 49.10 20.77
N ASP A 391 12.99 50.34 20.71
CA ASP A 391 13.84 51.52 20.64
C ASP A 391 14.77 51.55 21.86
N GLU A 392 16.07 51.45 21.66
CA GLU A 392 17.05 52.07 22.55
C GLU A 392 18.17 52.71 21.72
N ASN A 393 18.04 54.03 21.58
CA ASN A 393 19.11 54.94 21.23
C ASN A 393 19.52 55.69 22.51
N SER A 394 20.64 55.29 23.12
CA SER A 394 21.53 56.12 23.94
C SER A 394 22.81 55.29 24.13
N GLY A 395 24.04 55.72 23.86
CA GLY A 395 24.62 57.04 23.72
C GLY A 395 25.95 57.01 24.48
N ARG A 396 27.05 56.74 23.77
CA ARG A 396 28.41 57.29 23.93
C ARG A 396 29.41 56.57 23.05
#